data_AF-A0A927V132-F1
#
_entry.id   AF-A0A927V132-F1
#
_cell.length_a   1.000
_cell.length_b   1.000
_cell.length_c   1.000
_cell.angle_alpha   90.00
_cell.angle_beta   90.00
_cell.angle_gamma   90.00
#
_symmetry.space_group_name_H-M   'P 1'
#
loop_
_entity.id
_entity.type
_entity.pdbx_description
1 polymer ?
#
loop_
_entity_poly.entity_id
_entity_poly.type
_entity_poly.pdbx_seq_one_letter_code
_entity_poly.pdbx_strand_id
1 'polypeptide(L)'
;MDIRNCRGCGKMIQYMGVGPVLCASCRKKLDEDFARVKVFLKENPNCTINELSESADVSISQINQWIREERLVFSKDSPIGIDCEKCGRMIKSGRFCGECKKDLIKNLGGDKSAVRGVAKTPTSSAKGRMRFLDK
;
A
#
# COMPACT_ATOMS: atom_id res chain seq x y z
N MET A 1 25.76 -4.16 19.24
CA MET A 1 25.50 -5.33 18.37
C MET A 1 24.26 -5.99 18.94
N ASP A 2 23.09 -5.72 18.36
CA ASP A 2 21.83 -6.18 18.93
C ASP A 2 21.43 -7.51 18.28
N ILE A 3 21.52 -8.59 19.04
CA ILE A 3 21.06 -9.91 18.60
C ILE A 3 19.60 -10.06 19.04
N ARG A 4 18.70 -10.36 18.11
CA ARG A 4 17.27 -10.57 18.37
C ARG A 4 16.79 -11.86 17.72
N ASN A 5 15.67 -12.37 18.21
CA ASN A 5 15.03 -13.55 17.62
C ASN A 5 14.11 -13.12 16.47
N CYS A 6 14.23 -13.80 15.34
CA CYS A 6 13.36 -13.61 14.18
C CYS A 6 11.90 -13.91 14.56
N ARG A 7 10.98 -12.99 14.28
CA ARG A 7 9.55 -13.17 14.57
C ARG A 7 8.88 -14.26 13.72
N GLY A 8 9.44 -14.57 12.55
CA GLY A 8 8.86 -15.57 11.65
C GLY A 8 9.32 -17.01 11.90
N CYS A 9 10.56 -17.22 12.38
CA CYS A 9 11.12 -18.57 12.57
C CYS A 9 11.89 -18.79 13.86
N GLY A 10 11.97 -17.79 14.75
CA GLY A 10 12.65 -17.89 16.04
C GLY A 10 14.18 -17.90 16.00
N LYS A 11 14.81 -17.95 14.82
CA LYS A 11 16.28 -17.95 14.69
C LYS A 11 16.90 -16.64 15.19
N MET A 12 18.06 -16.72 15.84
CA MET A 12 18.84 -15.55 16.24
C MET A 12 19.40 -14.82 15.01
N ILE A 13 19.20 -13.50 14.96
CA ILE A 13 19.68 -12.63 13.90
C ILE A 13 20.32 -11.38 14.49
N GLN A 14 21.32 -10.84 13.80
CA GLN A 14 21.84 -9.51 14.09
C GLN A 14 20.85 -8.47 13.55
N TYR A 15 20.20 -7.74 14.46
CA TYR A 15 19.22 -6.71 14.14
C TYR A 15 19.94 -5.37 13.95
N MET A 16 19.84 -4.80 12.74
CA MET A 16 20.51 -3.53 12.39
C MET A 16 19.76 -2.27 12.86
N GLY A 17 18.81 -2.40 13.80
CA GLY A 17 18.06 -1.27 14.35
C GLY A 17 16.90 -0.78 13.47
N VAL A 18 16.94 -1.02 12.16
CA VAL A 18 15.98 -0.50 11.18
C VAL A 18 15.14 -1.63 10.57
N GLY A 19 13.82 -1.50 10.65
CA GLY A 19 12.85 -2.39 9.99
C GLY A 19 12.35 -3.57 10.84
N PRO A 20 11.63 -4.53 10.23
CA PRO A 20 11.07 -5.66 10.97
C PRO A 20 12.15 -6.66 11.41
N VAL A 21 11.98 -7.26 12.60
CA VAL A 21 12.88 -8.27 13.18
C VAL A 21 12.67 -9.63 12.48
N LEU A 22 13.09 -9.72 11.22
CA LEU A 22 12.95 -10.89 10.38
C LEU A 22 14.30 -11.29 9.78
N CYS A 23 14.56 -12.61 9.70
CA CYS A 23 15.75 -13.13 9.05
C CYS A 23 15.63 -13.04 7.52
N ALA A 24 16.76 -13.11 6.82
CA ALA A 24 16.79 -13.05 5.36
C ALA A 24 15.92 -14.13 4.70
N SER A 25 15.88 -15.34 5.24
CA SER A 25 15.04 -16.43 4.72
C SER A 25 13.55 -16.14 4.89
N CYS A 26 13.12 -15.65 6.05
CA CYS A 26 11.72 -15.27 6.27
C CYS A 26 11.30 -14.08 5.40
N ARG A 27 12.21 -13.12 5.20
CA ARG A 27 11.95 -12.00 4.31
C ARG A 27 11.76 -12.44 2.86
N LYS A 28 12.61 -13.34 2.36
CA LYS A 28 12.47 -13.92 1.02
C LYS A 28 11.15 -14.65 0.85
N LYS A 29 10.75 -15.47 1.83
CA LYS A 29 9.43 -16.15 1.81
C LYS A 29 8.28 -15.15 1.70
N LEU A 30 8.28 -14.09 2.53
CA LEU A 30 7.24 -13.06 2.45
C LEU A 30 7.20 -12.36 1.08
N ASP A 31 8.36 -12.12 0.46
CA ASP A 31 8.44 -11.52 -0.87
C ASP A 31 7.91 -12.49 -1.96
N GLU A 32 8.18 -13.80 -1.82
CA GLU A 32 7.65 -14.86 -2.68
C GLU A 32 6.12 -14.99 -2.55
N ASP A 33 5.61 -15.01 -1.31
CA ASP A 33 4.17 -15.04 -1.01
C ASP A 33 3.46 -13.82 -1.63
N PHE A 34 4.06 -12.65 -1.47
CA PHE A 34 3.54 -11.41 -2.04
C PHE A 34 3.54 -11.43 -3.58
N ALA A 35 4.56 -12.02 -4.21
CA ALA A 35 4.59 -12.22 -5.65
C ALA A 35 3.47 -13.15 -6.11
N ARG A 36 3.20 -14.25 -5.38
CA ARG A 36 2.09 -15.17 -5.65
C ARG A 36 0.73 -14.46 -5.57
N VAL A 37 0.49 -13.71 -4.50
CA VAL A 37 -0.74 -12.91 -4.32
C VAL A 37 -0.93 -11.93 -5.49
N LYS A 38 0.14 -11.27 -5.95
CA LYS A 38 0.06 -10.35 -7.10
C LYS A 38 -0.33 -11.03 -8.39
N VAL A 39 0.19 -12.23 -8.67
CA VAL A 39 -0.18 -13.00 -9.85
C VAL A 39 -1.65 -13.39 -9.75
N PHE A 40 -2.06 -13.92 -8.60
CA PHE A 40 -3.44 -14.32 -8.36
C PHE A 40 -4.44 -13.17 -8.54
N LEU A 41 -4.13 -11.97 -8.01
CA LEU A 41 -4.98 -10.79 -8.16
C LEU A 41 -5.11 -10.29 -9.60
N LYS A 42 -4.11 -10.54 -10.46
CA LYS A 42 -4.20 -10.21 -11.89
C LYS A 42 -5.13 -11.15 -12.62
N GLU A 43 -5.12 -12.43 -12.27
CA GLU A 43 -5.96 -13.46 -12.88
C GLU A 43 -7.40 -13.38 -12.36
N ASN A 44 -7.58 -13.06 -11.08
CA ASN A 44 -8.86 -13.00 -10.40
C ASN A 44 -9.06 -11.63 -9.71
N PRO A 45 -9.53 -10.60 -10.45
CA PRO A 45 -9.73 -9.26 -9.89
C PRO A 45 -10.83 -9.21 -8.81
N ASN A 46 -11.69 -10.22 -8.73
CA ASN A 46 -12.87 -10.25 -7.86
C ASN A 46 -12.71 -11.20 -6.65
N CYS A 47 -11.53 -11.78 -6.47
CA CYS A 47 -11.26 -12.82 -5.46
C CYS A 47 -11.35 -12.29 -4.03
N THR A 48 -12.07 -12.99 -3.16
CA THR A 48 -12.24 -12.66 -1.73
C THR A 48 -10.98 -12.84 -0.89
N ILE A 49 -10.90 -12.20 0.30
CA ILE A 49 -9.75 -12.34 1.21
C ILE A 49 -9.53 -13.80 1.62
N ASN A 50 -10.60 -14.57 1.78
CA ASN A 50 -10.53 -15.98 2.19
C ASN A 50 -9.92 -16.83 1.06
N GLU A 51 -10.40 -16.67 -0.17
CA GLU A 51 -9.84 -17.36 -1.34
C GLU A 51 -8.38 -16.96 -1.58
N LEU A 52 -8.01 -15.69 -1.38
CA LEU A 52 -6.60 -15.26 -1.42
C LEU A 52 -5.76 -15.92 -0.35
N SER A 53 -6.29 -16.03 0.87
CA SER A 53 -5.60 -16.66 1.99
C SER A 53 -5.33 -18.13 1.70
N GLU A 54 -6.32 -18.85 1.15
CA GLU A 54 -6.21 -20.27 0.79
C GLU A 54 -5.29 -20.51 -0.41
N SER A 55 -5.42 -19.70 -1.47
CA SER A 55 -4.64 -19.88 -2.70
C SER A 55 -3.16 -19.50 -2.56
N ALA A 56 -2.86 -18.44 -1.80
CA ALA A 56 -1.49 -18.00 -1.60
C ALA A 56 -0.83 -18.60 -0.35
N ASP A 57 -1.58 -19.33 0.48
CA ASP A 57 -1.15 -19.87 1.78
C ASP A 57 -0.60 -18.78 2.71
N VAL A 58 -1.35 -17.67 2.81
CA VAL A 58 -0.97 -16.49 3.60
C VAL A 58 -2.06 -16.19 4.61
N SER A 59 -1.69 -15.87 5.86
CA SER A 59 -2.65 -15.48 6.89
C SER A 59 -3.44 -14.21 6.52
N ILE A 60 -4.73 -14.19 6.88
CA ILE A 60 -5.62 -13.04 6.72
C ILE A 60 -5.03 -11.78 7.38
N SER A 61 -4.39 -11.92 8.55
CA SER A 61 -3.74 -10.81 9.26
C SER A 61 -2.61 -10.19 8.45
N GLN A 62 -1.81 -11.01 7.75
CA GLN A 62 -0.72 -10.54 6.89
C GLN A 62 -1.26 -9.81 5.66
N ILE A 63 -2.34 -10.32 5.04
CA ILE A 63 -3.04 -9.66 3.94
C ILE A 63 -3.56 -8.29 4.38
N ASN A 64 -4.23 -8.24 5.54
CA ASN A 64 -4.72 -6.99 6.14
C ASN A 64 -3.58 -6.00 6.40
N GLN A 65 -2.43 -6.47 6.88
CA GLN A 65 -1.26 -5.63 7.07
C GLN A 65 -0.75 -5.04 5.74
N TRP A 66 -0.65 -5.82 4.68
CA TRP A 66 -0.21 -5.34 3.37
C TRP A 66 -1.14 -4.30 2.75
N ILE A 67 -2.44 -4.41 3.01
CA ILE A 67 -3.44 -3.43 2.55
C ILE A 67 -3.35 -2.14 3.39
N ARG A 68 -3.08 -2.25 4.69
CA ARG A 68 -2.84 -1.09 5.58
C ARG A 68 -1.55 -0.35 5.23
N GLU A 69 -0.52 -1.09 4.82
CA GLU A 69 0.76 -0.55 4.32
C GLU A 69 0.67 0.02 2.89
N GLU A 70 -0.52 0.02 2.27
CA GLU A 70 -0.76 0.45 0.88
C GLU A 70 0.09 -0.30 -0.17
N ARG A 71 0.62 -1.48 0.20
CA ARG A 71 1.42 -2.34 -0.70
C ARG A 71 0.56 -3.17 -1.64
N LEU A 72 -0.67 -3.47 -1.22
CA LEU A 72 -1.71 -4.11 -2.02
C LEU A 72 -2.89 -3.16 -2.20
N VAL A 73 -3.40 -3.07 -3.43
CA VAL A 73 -4.60 -2.31 -3.77
C VAL A 73 -5.52 -3.23 -4.54
N PHE A 74 -6.72 -3.46 -4.01
CA PHE A 74 -7.76 -4.15 -4.75
C PHE A 74 -8.37 -3.24 -5.82
N SER A 75 -8.82 -3.84 -6.91
CA SER A 75 -9.58 -3.14 -7.95
C SER A 75 -10.85 -2.53 -7.36
N LYS A 76 -11.37 -1.47 -8.01
CA LYS A 76 -12.53 -0.72 -7.49
C LYS A 76 -13.81 -1.54 -7.44
N ASP A 77 -13.86 -2.68 -8.11
CA ASP A 77 -15.07 -3.49 -8.27
C ASP A 77 -15.09 -4.73 -7.36
N SER A 78 -14.01 -4.99 -6.61
CA SER A 78 -13.97 -6.10 -5.66
C SER A 78 -14.81 -5.76 -4.41
N PRO A 79 -15.63 -6.69 -3.89
CA PRO A 79 -16.47 -6.49 -2.69
C PRO A 79 -15.66 -6.45 -1.37
N ILE A 80 -14.34 -6.28 -1.48
CA ILE A 80 -13.39 -6.46 -0.40
C ILE A 80 -12.97 -5.10 0.11
N GLY A 81 -13.19 -4.87 1.39
CA GLY A 81 -12.77 -3.67 2.08
C GLY A 81 -12.26 -3.99 3.47
N ILE A 82 -11.34 -3.15 3.94
CA ILE A 82 -10.90 -3.09 5.33
C ILE A 82 -11.67 -1.99 6.04
N ASP A 83 -11.92 -2.18 7.31
CA ASP A 83 -12.52 -1.20 8.20
C ASP A 83 -11.59 -0.01 8.50
N CYS A 84 -12.15 1.19 8.48
CA CYS A 84 -11.44 2.38 8.95
C CYS A 84 -11.22 2.29 10.47
N GLU A 85 -9.97 2.40 10.94
CA GLU A 85 -9.69 2.32 12.39
C GLU A 85 -10.33 3.46 13.21
N LYS A 86 -10.70 4.59 12.58
CA LYS A 86 -11.34 5.73 13.26
C LYS A 86 -12.88 5.70 13.22
N CYS A 87 -13.49 5.17 12.16
CA CYS A 87 -14.95 5.27 11.96
C CYS A 87 -15.63 3.98 11.51
N GLY A 88 -14.90 2.87 11.35
CA GLY A 88 -15.44 1.58 10.93
C GLY A 88 -15.93 1.51 9.47
N ARG A 89 -15.91 2.61 8.71
CA ARG A 89 -16.34 2.61 7.31
C ARG A 89 -15.43 1.71 6.47
N MET A 90 -16.01 0.93 5.55
CA MET A 90 -15.25 0.10 4.61
C MET A 90 -14.41 0.95 3.65
N ILE A 91 -13.12 0.66 3.57
CA ILE A 91 -12.10 1.28 2.72
C ILE A 91 -11.44 0.20 1.87
N LYS A 92 -11.02 0.53 0.64
CA LYS A 92 -10.36 -0.42 -0.27
C LYS A 92 -8.84 -0.50 -0.06
N SER A 93 -8.25 0.53 0.52
CA SER A 93 -6.80 0.64 0.75
C SER A 93 -6.49 1.68 1.83
N GLY A 94 -5.45 1.44 2.63
CA GLY A 94 -4.97 2.36 3.65
C GLY A 94 -5.67 2.22 5.01
N ARG A 95 -5.13 2.92 6.01
CA ARG A 95 -5.53 2.80 7.43
C ARG A 95 -6.77 3.63 7.81
N PHE A 96 -7.00 4.73 7.10
CA PHE A 96 -8.09 5.67 7.39
C PHE A 96 -8.84 6.03 6.12
N CYS A 97 -10.16 6.22 6.25
CA CYS A 97 -10.97 6.65 5.12
C CYS A 97 -10.64 8.10 4.74
N GLY A 98 -11.03 8.52 3.53
CA GLY A 98 -10.72 9.87 3.03
C GLY A 98 -11.21 11.01 3.94
N GLU A 99 -12.31 10.81 4.67
CA GLU A 99 -12.81 11.77 5.67
C GLU A 99 -11.94 11.77 6.93
N CYS A 100 -11.66 10.60 7.49
CA CYS A 100 -10.83 10.46 8.69
C CYS A 100 -9.39 10.95 8.46
N LYS A 101 -8.84 10.75 7.25
CA LYS A 101 -7.53 11.30 6.87
C LYS A 101 -7.55 12.82 6.85
N LYS A 102 -8.61 13.44 6.32
CA LYS A 102 -8.77 14.91 6.33
C LYS A 102 -8.93 15.44 7.74
N ASP A 103 -9.72 14.78 8.59
CA ASP A 103 -9.85 15.17 9.99
C ASP A 103 -8.53 15.04 10.75
N LEU A 104 -7.77 13.97 10.50
CA LEU A 104 -6.46 13.77 11.11
C LEU A 104 -5.51 14.90 10.72
N ILE A 105 -5.45 15.24 9.42
CA ILE A 105 -4.64 16.35 8.91
C ILE A 105 -5.12 17.69 9.49
N LYS A 106 -6.42 17.91 9.69
CA LYS A 106 -6.94 19.14 10.31
C LYS A 106 -6.57 19.25 11.80
N ASN A 107 -6.61 18.14 12.54
CA ASN A 107 -6.27 18.13 13.97
C ASN A 107 -4.76 18.17 14.22
N LEU A 108 -3.95 17.61 13.33
CA LEU A 108 -2.48 17.71 13.37
C LEU A 108 -1.98 19.03 12.75
N GLY A 109 -2.77 19.63 11.85
CA GLY A 109 -2.46 20.80 11.04
C GLY A 109 -2.66 22.14 11.73
N GLY A 110 -2.25 22.22 13.00
CA GLY A 110 -1.93 23.50 13.65
C GLY A 110 -0.75 24.23 13.01
N ASP A 111 -0.04 23.62 12.04
CA ASP A 111 0.96 24.29 11.23
C ASP A 111 0.85 23.95 9.73
N LYS A 112 0.74 25.00 8.93
CA LYS A 112 0.60 24.98 7.48
C LYS A 112 1.95 24.68 6.85
N SER A 113 2.07 23.64 6.02
CA SER A 113 2.92 23.64 4.81
C SER A 113 2.78 22.34 4.00
N ALA A 114 2.57 22.52 2.69
CA ALA A 114 2.66 21.55 1.58
C ALA A 114 1.81 20.26 1.72
N VAL A 115 0.87 19.96 0.83
CA VAL A 115 1.12 19.64 -0.59
C VAL A 115 -0.09 20.06 -1.42
N ARG A 116 0.15 20.91 -2.43
CA ARG A 116 -0.79 21.16 -3.53
C ARG A 116 -0.84 19.90 -4.40
N GLY A 117 -1.89 19.11 -4.26
CA GLY A 117 -2.17 17.97 -5.14
C GLY A 117 -2.51 18.46 -6.55
N VAL A 118 -1.55 18.24 -7.45
CA VAL A 118 -1.62 18.09 -8.92
C VAL A 118 -2.97 18.45 -9.57
N ALA A 119 -3.01 19.61 -10.23
CA ALA A 119 -4.04 19.94 -11.21
C ALA A 119 -3.86 19.04 -12.46
N LYS A 120 -4.93 18.34 -12.84
CA LYS A 120 -5.02 17.58 -14.09
C LYS A 120 -4.87 18.56 -15.26
N THR A 121 -3.88 18.34 -16.13
CA THR A 121 -3.80 19.03 -17.43
C THR A 121 -4.82 18.41 -18.40
N PRO A 122 -5.77 19.19 -18.97
CA PRO A 122 -6.47 18.77 -20.16
C PRO A 122 -5.58 19.02 -21.38
N THR A 123 -5.27 17.97 -22.13
CA THR A 123 -4.68 18.03 -23.46
C THR A 123 -5.73 18.53 -24.45
N SER A 124 -5.53 19.74 -25.00
CA SER A 124 -6.25 20.18 -26.20
C SER A 124 -5.32 20.95 -27.13
N SER A 125 -4.97 20.29 -28.23
CA SER A 125 -4.78 20.79 -29.60
C SER A 125 -4.70 22.31 -29.82
N ALA A 126 -3.61 22.77 -30.45
CA ALA A 126 -3.61 23.39 -31.78
C ALA A 126 -2.45 24.39 -32.00
N LYS A 127 -1.87 24.32 -33.20
CA LYS A 127 -1.08 25.37 -33.89
C LYS A 127 0.33 25.68 -33.37
N GLY A 128 1.29 24.85 -33.81
CA GLY A 128 2.67 25.29 -33.98
C GLY A 128 2.78 26.31 -35.11
N ARG A 129 3.20 27.54 -34.80
CA ARG A 129 3.63 28.54 -35.79
C ARG A 129 5.07 28.91 -35.47
N MET A 130 6.02 28.36 -36.22
CA MET A 130 7.44 28.72 -36.11
C MET A 130 7.61 30.19 -36.53
N ARG A 131 8.29 30.99 -35.70
CA ARG A 131 8.79 32.31 -36.06
C ARG A 131 10.30 32.21 -36.24
N PHE A 132 10.77 32.38 -37.48
CA PHE A 132 12.17 32.69 -37.76
C PHE A 132 12.45 34.13 -37.30
N LEU A 133 13.59 34.36 -36.64
CA LEU A 133 14.11 35.71 -36.42
C LEU A 133 15.07 36.05 -37.55
N ASP A 134 14.68 37.00 -38.39
CA ASP A 134 15.58 37.74 -39.28
C ASP A 134 16.29 38.84 -38.48
N LYS A 135 17.61 38.67 -38.25
CA LYS A 135 18.67 39.68 -38.44
C LYS A 135 20.02 39.17 -37.94
#